data_AF-A0A969BJR1-F1
#
_entry.id   AF-A0A969BJR1-F1
#
_cell.length_a   1.000
_cell.length_b   1.000
_cell.length_c   1.000
_cell.angle_alpha   90.00
_cell.angle_beta   90.00
_cell.angle_gamma   90.00
#
_symmetry.space_group_name_H-M   'P 1'
#
loop_
_entity.id
_entity.type
_entity.pdbx_description
1 polymer ?
#
loop_
_entity_poly.entity_id
_entity_poly.type
_entity_poly.pdbx_seq_one_letter_code
_entity_poly.pdbx_strand_id
1 'polypeptide(L)'
;MKIFRAFWFLSFLAAFANLMYVYASLSETVIVQQEGVSPVVLSRDSVFYISLAFLAVVNVLVYVVGRVYTRNEPLRSWFHGLVVTLNIFFIMALSYISLFNSGERFAFDRAGAIVLGSVLLFITWTVAWPVYLISESFQLNNQFDPVVRWLLKIR
;
A
#
# COMPACT_ATOMS: atom_id res chain seq x y z
N MET A 1 7.07 -10.78 14.14
CA MET A 1 7.85 -9.53 14.02
C MET A 1 9.03 -9.58 13.03
N LYS A 2 10.03 -10.47 13.19
CA LYS A 2 11.24 -10.47 12.33
C LYS A 2 10.95 -10.67 10.84
N ILE A 3 10.04 -11.59 10.51
CA ILE A 3 9.69 -11.90 9.12
C ILE A 3 8.98 -10.73 8.42
N PHE A 4 7.98 -10.12 9.06
CA PHE A 4 7.28 -8.93 8.53
C PHE A 4 8.23 -7.75 8.30
N ARG A 5 9.23 -7.57 9.17
CA ARG A 5 10.26 -6.54 8.98
C ARG A 5 11.14 -6.84 7.77
N ALA A 6 11.53 -8.10 7.58
CA ALA A 6 12.33 -8.51 6.41
C ALA A 6 11.55 -8.32 5.10
N PHE A 7 10.29 -8.77 5.06
CA PHE A 7 9.41 -8.57 3.89
C PHE A 7 9.15 -7.09 3.61
N TRP A 8 8.93 -6.28 4.65
CA TRP A 8 8.83 -4.84 4.52
C TRP A 8 10.08 -4.23 3.90
N PHE A 9 11.26 -4.54 4.44
CA PHE A 9 12.52 -4.01 3.92
C PHE A 9 12.77 -4.43 2.46
N LEU A 10 12.50 -5.70 2.14
CA LEU A 10 12.62 -6.21 0.78
C LEU A 10 11.65 -5.51 -0.19
N SER A 11 10.40 -5.30 0.23
CA SER A 11 9.40 -4.58 -0.57
C SER A 11 9.80 -3.13 -0.83
N PHE A 12 10.41 -2.46 0.15
CA PHE A 12 10.94 -1.12 -0.01
C PHE A 12 12.11 -1.11 -1.00
N LEU A 13 13.05 -2.04 -0.87
CA LEU A 13 14.19 -2.14 -1.77
C LEU A 13 13.73 -2.40 -3.22
N ALA A 14 12.76 -3.29 -3.41
CA ALA A 14 12.15 -3.56 -4.71
C ALA A 14 11.45 -2.32 -5.28
N ALA A 15 10.68 -1.59 -4.45
CA ALA A 15 10.00 -0.37 -4.86
C ALA A 15 10.98 0.74 -5.24
N PHE A 16 12.07 0.89 -4.48
CA PHE A 16 13.13 1.84 -4.77
C PHE A 16 13.88 1.50 -6.05
N ALA A 17 14.25 0.23 -6.24
CA ALA A 17 14.89 -0.24 -7.46
C ALA A 17 14.00 -0.02 -8.69
N ASN A 18 12.70 -0.32 -8.58
CA ASN A 18 11.73 -0.06 -9.64
C ASN A 18 11.60 1.43 -9.94
N LEU A 19 11.57 2.30 -8.91
CA LEU A 19 11.56 3.75 -9.10
C LEU A 19 12.78 4.23 -9.88
N MET A 20 13.98 3.73 -9.54
CA MET A 20 15.22 4.06 -10.25
C MET A 20 15.17 3.58 -11.71
N TYR A 21 14.67 2.38 -11.94
CA TYR A 21 14.49 1.82 -13.29
C TYR A 21 13.50 2.65 -14.13
N VAL A 22 12.34 3.00 -13.54
CA VAL A 22 11.33 3.84 -14.20
C VAL A 22 11.89 5.23 -14.50
N TYR A 23 12.61 5.84 -13.57
CA TYR A 23 13.28 7.11 -13.82
C TYR A 23 14.27 7.05 -14.99
N ALA A 24 15.08 5.99 -15.08
CA ALA A 24 16.03 5.82 -16.16
C ALA A 24 15.38 5.55 -17.53
N SER A 25 14.17 4.98 -17.56
CA SER A 25 13.44 4.67 -18.79
C SER A 25 12.55 5.80 -19.31
N LEU A 26 12.16 6.74 -18.45
CA LEU A 26 11.27 7.84 -18.84
C LEU A 26 11.98 8.91 -19.68
N SER A 27 11.24 9.44 -20.66
CA SER A 27 11.65 10.61 -21.45
C SER A 27 11.55 11.90 -20.63
N GLU A 28 12.07 13.03 -21.12
CA GLU A 28 12.09 14.31 -20.38
C GLU A 28 10.68 14.76 -19.93
N THR A 29 9.66 14.44 -20.72
CA THR A 29 8.26 14.74 -20.41
C THR A 29 7.47 13.46 -20.19
N VAL A 30 6.57 13.48 -19.21
CA VAL A 30 5.75 12.35 -18.81
C VAL A 30 4.29 12.78 -18.89
N ILE A 31 3.53 12.07 -19.72
CA ILE A 31 2.10 12.27 -19.86
C ILE A 31 1.41 11.42 -18.79
N VAL A 32 0.68 12.10 -17.90
CA VAL A 32 -0.06 11.45 -16.81
C VAL A 32 -1.54 11.32 -17.17
N GLN A 33 -2.07 12.26 -17.96
CA GLN A 33 -3.45 12.26 -18.41
C GLN A 33 -3.55 12.76 -19.85
N GLN A 34 -4.08 11.91 -20.74
CA GLN A 34 -4.38 12.29 -22.13
C GLN A 34 -5.83 12.76 -22.32
N GLU A 35 -6.77 12.28 -21.50
CA GLU A 35 -8.20 12.62 -21.65
C GLU A 35 -8.59 13.84 -20.80
N GLY A 36 -8.93 14.96 -21.47
CA GLY A 36 -9.38 16.21 -20.85
C GLY A 36 -9.23 17.45 -21.76
N VAL A 37 -9.62 18.65 -21.27
CA VAL A 37 -9.50 19.94 -21.99
C VAL A 37 -8.04 20.39 -22.15
N SER A 38 -7.11 19.84 -21.35
CA SER A 38 -5.66 20.02 -21.52
C SER A 38 -4.90 18.81 -20.96
N PRO A 39 -3.89 18.27 -21.67
CA PRO A 39 -3.09 17.16 -21.17
C PRO A 39 -2.26 17.61 -19.97
N VAL A 40 -2.24 16.79 -18.92
CA VAL A 40 -1.35 17.01 -17.77
C VAL A 40 -0.01 16.36 -18.08
N VAL A 41 0.98 17.20 -18.34
CA VAL A 41 2.36 16.80 -18.63
C VAL A 41 3.23 17.25 -17.46
N LEU A 42 3.98 16.32 -16.88
CA LEU A 42 4.97 16.59 -15.85
C LEU A 42 6.37 16.35 -16.39
N SER A 43 7.37 17.02 -15.83
CA SER A 43 8.75 16.64 -16.09
C SER A 43 9.08 15.32 -15.41
N ARG A 44 9.99 14.56 -16.02
CA ARG A 44 10.52 13.31 -15.43
C ARG A 44 10.99 13.50 -13.99
N ASP A 45 11.70 14.60 -13.74
CA ASP A 45 12.27 14.92 -12.44
C ASP A 45 11.15 15.17 -11.41
N SER A 46 10.09 15.88 -11.79
CA SER A 46 8.93 16.07 -10.92
C SER A 46 8.27 14.73 -10.56
N VAL A 47 8.04 13.85 -11.54
CA VAL A 47 7.48 12.51 -11.29
C VAL A 47 8.38 11.72 -10.34
N PHE A 48 9.70 11.77 -10.54
CA PHE A 48 10.66 11.10 -9.67
C PHE A 48 10.62 11.62 -8.24
N TYR A 49 10.73 12.93 -8.02
CA TYR A 49 10.80 13.49 -6.67
C TYR A 49 9.48 13.33 -5.91
N ILE A 50 8.32 13.46 -6.57
CA ILE A 50 7.01 13.19 -5.96
C ILE A 50 6.92 11.72 -5.54
N SER A 51 7.30 10.81 -6.43
CA SER A 51 7.27 9.37 -6.18
C SER A 51 8.24 8.97 -5.06
N LEU A 52 9.44 9.55 -5.05
CA LEU A 52 10.44 9.34 -4.00
C LEU A 52 9.94 9.85 -2.64
N ALA A 53 9.35 11.04 -2.60
CA ALA A 53 8.79 11.61 -1.38
C ALA A 53 7.65 10.74 -0.83
N PHE A 54 6.75 10.27 -1.70
CA PHE A 54 5.69 9.35 -1.33
C PHE A 54 6.24 8.04 -0.74
N LEU A 55 7.18 7.40 -1.44
CA LEU A 55 7.81 6.15 -0.99
C LEU A 55 8.50 6.34 0.37
N ALA A 56 9.23 7.44 0.55
CA ALA A 56 9.90 7.76 1.80
C ALA A 56 8.90 7.94 2.96
N VAL A 57 7.86 8.75 2.76
CA VAL A 57 6.84 9.00 3.80
C VAL A 57 6.16 7.71 4.22
N VAL A 58 5.69 6.92 3.25
CA VAL A 58 4.99 5.65 3.51
C VAL A 58 5.87 4.67 4.30
N ASN A 59 7.16 4.57 3.96
CA ASN A 59 8.07 3.64 4.64
C ASN A 59 8.56 4.15 6.00
N VAL A 60 8.69 5.47 6.19
CA VAL A 60 9.01 6.07 7.50
C VAL A 60 7.86 5.86 8.50
N LEU A 61 6.60 5.88 8.05
CA LEU A 61 5.45 5.66 8.93
C LEU A 61 5.50 4.34 9.68
N VAL A 62 6.14 3.30 9.13
CA VAL A 62 6.34 2.01 9.83
C VAL A 62 7.11 2.19 11.13
N TYR A 63 8.14 3.04 11.12
CA TYR A 63 8.92 3.35 12.32
C TYR A 63 8.13 4.21 13.30
N VAL A 64 7.36 5.18 12.79
CA VAL A 64 6.50 6.04 13.62
C VAL A 64 5.47 5.19 14.37
N VAL A 65 4.72 4.35 13.66
CA VAL A 65 3.71 3.45 14.26
C VAL A 65 4.37 2.45 15.21
N GLY A 66 5.53 1.90 14.83
CA GLY A 66 6.30 1.00 15.70
C GLY A 66 6.74 1.63 17.01
N ARG A 67 6.99 2.96 17.02
CA ARG A 67 7.39 3.72 18.21
C ARG A 67 6.20 4.22 19.04
N VAL A 68 5.09 4.60 18.40
CA VAL A 68 3.89 5.08 19.10
C VAL A 68 3.14 3.92 19.75
N TYR A 69 3.02 2.78 19.08
CA TYR A 69 2.20 1.64 19.52
C TYR A 69 3.04 0.46 20.02
N THR A 70 3.99 0.71 20.93
CA THR A 70 4.97 -0.30 21.39
C THR A 70 4.35 -1.58 21.95
N ARG A 71 3.21 -1.46 22.65
CA ARG A 71 2.52 -2.59 23.33
C ARG A 71 1.51 -3.35 22.46
N ASN A 72 1.16 -2.84 21.27
CA ASN A 72 0.16 -3.47 20.40
C ASN A 72 0.86 -4.20 19.24
N GLU A 73 1.38 -5.40 19.53
CA GLU A 73 2.06 -6.23 18.51
C GLU A 73 1.19 -6.59 17.29
N PRO A 74 -0.11 -6.92 17.45
CA PRO A 74 -0.99 -7.20 16.31
C PRO A 74 -1.13 -6.01 15.37
N LEU A 75 -1.40 -4.80 15.90
CA LEU A 75 -1.53 -3.58 15.10
C LEU A 75 -0.25 -3.27 14.33
N ARG A 76 0.92 -3.41 14.98
CA ARG A 76 2.22 -3.20 14.34
C ARG A 76 2.45 -4.20 13.21
N SER A 77 2.11 -5.47 13.41
CA SER A 77 2.28 -6.51 12.39
C SER A 77 1.35 -6.27 11.19
N TRP A 78 0.09 -5.91 11.44
CA TRP A 78 -0.84 -5.51 10.38
C TRP A 78 -0.33 -4.29 9.60
N PHE A 79 0.17 -3.26 10.29
CA PHE A 79 0.68 -2.05 9.65
C PHE A 79 1.91 -2.32 8.77
N HIS A 80 2.82 -3.21 9.20
CA HIS A 80 3.92 -3.68 8.36
C HIS A 80 3.39 -4.33 7.07
N GLY A 81 2.36 -5.17 7.18
CA GLY A 81 1.70 -5.77 6.01
C GLY A 81 1.07 -4.72 5.09
N LEU A 82 0.38 -3.71 5.66
CA LEU A 82 -0.22 -2.62 4.88
C LEU A 82 0.83 -1.86 4.06
N VAL A 83 1.98 -1.54 4.67
CA VAL A 83 3.07 -0.83 3.96
C VAL A 83 3.73 -1.70 2.89
N VAL A 84 3.90 -3.00 3.13
CA VAL A 84 4.34 -3.95 2.09
C VAL A 84 3.38 -3.92 0.90
N THR A 85 2.08 -4.01 1.16
CA THR A 85 1.05 -3.94 0.12
C THR A 85 1.16 -2.62 -0.64
N LEU A 86 1.23 -1.47 0.03
CA LEU A 86 1.42 -0.16 -0.60
C LEU A 86 2.67 -0.07 -1.49
N ASN A 87 3.80 -0.65 -1.06
CA ASN A 87 5.02 -0.69 -1.87
C ASN A 87 4.79 -1.50 -3.16
N ILE A 88 4.04 -2.61 -3.11
CA ILE A 88 3.68 -3.38 -4.30
C ILE A 88 2.77 -2.56 -5.23
N PHE A 89 1.75 -1.88 -4.70
CA PHE A 89 0.92 -0.95 -5.50
C PHE A 89 1.74 0.10 -6.21
N PHE A 90 2.67 0.68 -5.48
CA PHE A 90 3.53 1.72 -5.97
C PHE A 90 4.41 1.23 -7.13
N ILE A 91 4.98 0.02 -7.01
CA ILE A 91 5.70 -0.63 -8.12
C ILE A 91 4.80 -0.72 -9.35
N MET A 92 3.60 -1.30 -9.19
CA MET A 92 2.67 -1.51 -10.30
C MET A 92 2.26 -0.20 -10.97
N ALA A 93 1.95 0.84 -10.18
CA ALA A 93 1.58 2.15 -10.67
C ALA A 93 2.71 2.81 -11.47
N LEU A 94 3.94 2.78 -10.96
CA LEU A 94 5.09 3.34 -11.67
C LEU A 94 5.42 2.57 -12.95
N SER A 95 5.37 1.24 -12.91
CA SER A 95 5.57 0.41 -14.09
C SER A 95 4.51 0.67 -15.16
N TYR A 96 3.26 0.90 -14.75
CA TYR A 96 2.19 1.32 -15.67
C TYR A 96 2.47 2.68 -16.31
N ILE A 97 2.89 3.68 -15.53
CA ILE A 97 3.25 5.02 -16.04
C ILE A 97 4.39 4.91 -17.06
N SER A 98 5.42 4.12 -16.75
CA SER A 98 6.55 3.85 -17.66
C SER A 98 6.08 3.22 -18.98
N LEU A 99 5.29 2.15 -18.90
CA LEU A 99 4.73 1.46 -20.07
C LEU A 99 3.86 2.39 -20.93
N PHE A 100 3.02 3.21 -20.31
CA PHE A 100 2.16 4.18 -21.01
C PHE A 100 2.98 5.24 -21.77
N ASN A 101 4.15 5.62 -21.24
CA ASN A 101 5.03 6.64 -21.82
C ASN A 101 6.13 6.05 -22.72
N SER A 102 6.25 4.73 -22.84
CA SER A 102 7.29 4.04 -23.61
C SER A 102 7.11 4.15 -25.14
N GLY A 103 5.96 4.63 -25.62
CA GLY A 103 5.67 4.77 -27.06
C GLY A 103 5.45 3.45 -27.82
N GLU A 104 5.70 2.31 -27.18
CA GLU A 104 5.42 0.98 -27.72
C GLU A 104 3.93 0.66 -27.65
N ARG A 105 3.39 0.01 -28.71
CA ARG A 105 1.99 -0.44 -28.73
C ARG A 105 1.84 -1.71 -27.91
N PHE A 106 1.69 -1.56 -26.60
CA PHE A 106 1.36 -2.69 -25.73
C PHE A 106 -0.11 -3.08 -25.87
N ALA A 107 -0.38 -4.38 -25.90
CA ALA A 107 -1.74 -4.90 -25.79
C ALA A 107 -2.23 -4.73 -24.34
N PHE A 108 -3.02 -3.68 -24.09
CA PHE A 108 -3.52 -3.35 -22.75
C PHE A 108 -4.68 -4.25 -22.28
N ASP A 109 -5.08 -5.26 -23.07
CA ASP A 109 -6.19 -6.18 -22.79
C ASP A 109 -6.13 -6.80 -21.38
N ARG A 110 -4.93 -6.94 -20.82
CA ARG A 110 -4.70 -7.54 -19.50
C ARG A 110 -4.27 -6.53 -18.42
N ALA A 111 -3.91 -5.30 -18.81
CA ALA A 111 -3.45 -4.28 -17.88
C ALA A 111 -4.55 -3.90 -16.89
N GLY A 112 -5.81 -3.82 -17.36
CA GLY A 112 -6.97 -3.57 -16.50
C GLY A 112 -7.14 -4.63 -15.41
N ALA A 113 -7.00 -5.92 -15.75
CA ALA A 113 -7.11 -7.01 -14.78
C ALA A 113 -6.00 -6.96 -13.72
N ILE A 114 -4.78 -6.59 -14.11
CA ILE A 114 -3.65 -6.44 -13.19
C ILE A 114 -3.89 -5.27 -12.22
N VAL A 115 -4.28 -4.11 -12.74
CA VAL A 115 -4.59 -2.93 -11.91
C VAL A 115 -5.75 -3.23 -10.97
N LEU A 116 -6.82 -3.86 -11.46
CA LEU A 116 -8.02 -4.17 -10.67
C LEU A 116 -7.75 -5.24 -9.60
N GLY A 117 -7.03 -6.31 -9.96
CA GLY A 117 -6.60 -7.35 -9.02
C GLY A 117 -5.69 -6.78 -7.93
N SER A 118 -4.86 -5.81 -8.29
CA SER A 118 -4.11 -5.03 -7.32
C SER A 118 -5.11 -4.28 -6.42
N VAL A 119 -5.95 -3.36 -6.93
CA VAL A 119 -6.84 -2.54 -6.08
C VAL A 119 -7.68 -3.40 -5.12
N LEU A 120 -8.16 -4.56 -5.57
CA LEU A 120 -8.84 -5.54 -4.73
C LEU A 120 -7.97 -6.08 -3.58
N LEU A 121 -6.71 -6.43 -3.84
CA LEU A 121 -5.74 -6.84 -2.82
C LEU A 121 -5.53 -5.75 -1.76
N PHE A 122 -5.41 -4.49 -2.19
CA PHE A 122 -5.28 -3.35 -1.27
C PHE A 122 -6.51 -3.19 -0.37
N ILE A 123 -7.70 -3.18 -0.98
CA ILE A 123 -8.97 -3.06 -0.25
C ILE A 123 -9.13 -4.22 0.73
N THR A 124 -8.91 -5.45 0.28
CA THR A 124 -9.01 -6.66 1.09
C THR A 124 -8.10 -6.57 2.31
N TRP A 125 -6.84 -6.16 2.13
CA TRP A 125 -5.88 -6.06 3.24
C TRP A 125 -6.21 -4.92 4.22
N THR A 126 -6.73 -3.81 3.71
CA THR A 126 -7.15 -2.65 4.51
C THR A 126 -8.36 -3.00 5.39
N VAL A 127 -9.30 -3.77 4.85
CA VAL A 127 -10.55 -4.16 5.53
C VAL A 127 -10.38 -5.40 6.41
N ALA A 128 -9.37 -6.24 6.14
CA ALA A 128 -9.14 -7.48 6.88
C ALA A 128 -9.02 -7.30 8.40
N TRP A 129 -8.31 -6.25 8.85
CA TRP A 129 -8.11 -6.02 10.29
C TRP A 129 -9.36 -5.51 11.01
N PRO A 130 -10.08 -4.48 10.51
CA PRO A 130 -11.39 -4.09 11.05
C PRO A 130 -12.38 -5.26 11.13
N VAL A 131 -12.44 -6.08 10.08
CA VAL A 131 -13.35 -7.25 10.03
C VAL A 131 -12.95 -8.30 11.07
N TYR A 132 -11.66 -8.56 11.24
CA TYR A 132 -11.14 -9.45 12.28
C TYR A 132 -11.54 -8.98 13.69
N LEU A 133 -11.41 -7.68 13.98
CA LEU A 133 -11.79 -7.15 15.30
C LEU A 133 -13.30 -7.28 15.56
N ILE A 134 -14.13 -7.05 14.54
CA ILE A 134 -15.58 -7.20 14.65
C ILE A 134 -15.95 -8.67 14.91
N SER A 135 -15.33 -9.62 14.20
CA SER A 135 -15.64 -11.04 14.38
C SER A 135 -15.23 -11.57 15.76
N GLU A 136 -14.08 -11.14 16.28
CA GLU A 136 -13.63 -11.45 17.64
C GLU A 136 -14.60 -10.88 18.69
N SER A 137 -15.01 -9.61 18.53
CA SER A 137 -15.97 -8.97 19.44
C SER A 137 -17.32 -9.70 19.47
N PHE A 138 -17.77 -10.22 18.33
CA PHE A 138 -19.03 -10.96 18.22
C PHE A 138 -18.96 -12.32 18.90
N GLN A 139 -17.84 -13.04 18.73
CA GLN A 139 -17.62 -14.34 19.37
C GLN A 139 -17.57 -14.20 20.90
N LEU A 140 -16.82 -13.23 21.42
CA LEU A 140 -16.75 -12.94 22.86
C LEU A 140 -18.14 -12.59 23.43
N ASN A 141 -18.96 -11.82 22.68
CA ASN A 141 -20.29 -11.45 23.11
C ASN A 141 -21.27 -12.64 23.18
N ASN A 142 -21.04 -13.69 22.39
CA ASN A 142 -21.83 -14.93 22.39
C ASN A 142 -21.35 -15.96 23.42
N GLN A 143 -20.10 -15.87 23.88
CA GLN A 143 -19.49 -16.87 24.77
C GLN A 143 -19.74 -16.58 26.27
N PHE A 144 -20.12 -15.34 26.64
CA PHE A 144 -20.42 -14.97 28.04
C PHE A 144 -21.91 -14.72 28.27
N ASP A 145 -22.49 -15.42 29.26
CA ASP A 145 -23.84 -15.22 29.81
C ASP A 145 -24.04 -13.73 30.22
N PRO A 146 -25.21 -13.09 30.02
CA PRO A 146 -25.41 -11.67 30.32
C PRO A 146 -25.06 -11.29 31.77
N VAL A 147 -25.18 -12.24 32.70
CA VAL A 147 -24.87 -12.06 34.13
C VAL A 147 -23.36 -11.88 34.37
N VAL A 148 -22.50 -12.65 33.69
CA VAL A 148 -21.03 -12.51 33.79
C VAL A 148 -20.56 -11.19 33.19
N ARG A 149 -21.23 -10.74 32.12
CA ARG A 149 -21.02 -9.41 31.51
C ARG A 149 -21.36 -8.26 32.47
N TRP A 150 -22.41 -8.39 33.28
CA TRP A 150 -22.82 -7.38 34.26
C TRP A 150 -21.80 -7.25 35.40
N LEU A 151 -21.27 -8.39 35.89
CA LEU A 151 -20.27 -8.43 36.96
C LEU A 151 -18.90 -7.86 36.53
N LEU A 152 -18.49 -8.06 35.28
CA LEU A 152 -17.23 -7.50 34.76
C LEU A 152 -17.28 -5.99 34.49
N LYS A 153 -18.48 -5.40 34.38
CA LYS A 153 -18.66 -3.95 34.16
C LYS A 153 -18.67 -3.11 35.44
N ILE A 154 -18.81 -3.75 36.60
CA ILE A 154 -18.92 -3.08 37.92
C ILE A 154 -17.57 -2.99 38.64
N ARG A 155 -16.53 -3.62 38.10
CA ARG A 155 -15.16 -3.58 38.62
C ARG A 155 -14.28 -2.67 37.77
#